data_AF-A0A961N1C1-F1
#
_entry.id   AF-A0A961N1C1-F1
#
_cell.length_a   1.000
_cell.length_b   1.000
_cell.length_c   1.000
_cell.angle_alpha   90.00
_cell.angle_beta   90.00
_cell.angle_gamma   90.00
#
_symmetry.space_group_name_H-M   'P 1'
#
loop_
_entity.id
_entity.type
_entity.pdbx_description
1 polymer ?
#
loop_
_entity_poly.entity_id
_entity_poly.type
_entity_poly.pdbx_seq_one_letter_code
_entity_poly.pdbx_strand_id
1 'polypeptide(L)'
;MWGLVVMTALAIQEAANIRFPIDHFIGIWWSGSENDVLPVGEGADGYTALTFHGVGTNYPVYDDIQEYVVGRGLAAGAGDQIGSAVYSRGMYAAMLAVEAARTAQELAGHAQITPAEMRAGMEALSITEERLTELGLPNFSAPFNVSCENHGGSGAAMLQQWDAETQTWNLITDWIDADRELIGELAMEDSAAYAAENNIPPQCN
;
A
#
# COMPACT_ATOMS: atom_id res chain seq x y z
N MET A 1 11.04 8.67 -9.91
CA MET A 1 11.63 7.44 -10.47
C MET A 1 10.60 6.33 -10.41
N TRP A 2 10.37 5.65 -11.54
CA TRP A 2 9.55 4.45 -11.62
C TRP A 2 10.47 3.24 -11.75
N GLY A 3 10.54 2.41 -10.72
CA GLY A 3 11.40 1.23 -10.67
C GLY A 3 10.80 0.11 -9.81
N LEU A 4 11.23 -1.12 -10.06
CA LEU A 4 10.88 -2.30 -9.28
C LEU A 4 12.15 -3.13 -9.07
N VAL A 5 12.37 -3.63 -7.86
CA VAL A 5 13.46 -4.57 -7.51
C VAL A 5 14.85 -3.98 -7.81
N VAL A 6 15.81 -4.80 -8.28
CA VAL A 6 17.24 -4.49 -8.40
C VAL A 6 17.53 -3.19 -9.17
N MET A 7 16.68 -2.83 -10.12
CA MET A 7 16.86 -1.59 -10.89
C MET A 7 16.75 -0.33 -10.01
N THR A 8 15.95 -0.39 -8.95
CA THR A 8 15.79 0.71 -7.99
C THR A 8 17.09 0.97 -7.24
N ALA A 9 17.66 -0.05 -6.60
CA ALA A 9 18.91 0.08 -5.86
C ALA A 9 20.05 0.59 -6.75
N LEU A 10 20.14 0.09 -7.98
CA LEU A 10 21.15 0.54 -8.93
C LEU A 10 20.94 2.00 -9.32
N ALA A 11 19.70 2.44 -9.55
CA ALA A 11 19.41 3.83 -9.88
C ALA A 11 19.77 4.80 -8.73
N ILE A 12 19.48 4.42 -7.48
CA ILE A 12 19.86 5.19 -6.29
C ILE A 12 21.39 5.22 -6.16
N GLN A 13 22.07 4.08 -6.34
CA GLN A 13 23.53 4.01 -6.33
C GLN A 13 24.17 4.91 -7.39
N GLU A 14 23.65 4.92 -8.61
CA GLU A 14 24.18 5.77 -9.67
C GLU A 14 23.89 7.25 -9.42
N ALA A 15 22.73 7.60 -8.86
CA ALA A 15 22.45 8.96 -8.40
C ALA A 15 23.48 9.43 -7.36
N ALA A 16 23.81 8.57 -6.39
CA ALA A 16 24.85 8.84 -5.40
C ALA A 16 26.25 8.98 -6.04
N ASN A 17 26.61 8.10 -6.99
CA ASN A 17 27.90 8.13 -7.69
C ASN A 17 28.14 9.46 -8.43
N ILE A 18 27.09 10.02 -9.04
CA ILE A 18 27.15 11.30 -9.74
C ILE A 18 26.88 12.50 -8.83
N ARG A 19 26.70 12.29 -7.52
CA ARG A 19 26.39 13.31 -6.50
C ARG A 19 25.10 14.08 -6.81
N PHE A 20 24.11 13.40 -7.37
CA PHE A 20 22.77 13.95 -7.46
C PHE A 20 22.20 14.11 -6.04
N PRO A 21 21.51 15.23 -5.71
CA PRO A 21 20.87 15.40 -4.41
C PRO A 21 19.81 14.31 -4.17
N ILE A 22 20.12 13.34 -3.31
CA ILE A 22 19.30 12.12 -3.18
C ILE A 22 17.93 12.39 -2.54
N ASP A 23 17.83 13.47 -1.77
CA ASP A 23 16.58 14.04 -1.25
C ASP A 23 15.66 14.63 -2.34
N HIS A 24 16.19 14.90 -3.54
CA HIS A 24 15.40 15.25 -4.72
C HIS A 24 15.12 14.05 -5.63
N PHE A 25 15.58 12.85 -5.27
CA PHE A 25 15.36 11.64 -6.04
C PHE A 25 14.16 10.87 -5.47
N ILE A 26 12.97 11.16 -5.99
CA ILE A 26 11.72 10.62 -5.45
C ILE A 26 11.32 9.33 -6.16
N GLY A 27 11.24 8.22 -5.44
CA GLY A 27 10.68 6.95 -5.90
C GLY A 27 9.16 6.87 -5.78
N ILE A 28 8.56 5.98 -6.57
CA ILE A 28 7.19 5.52 -6.30
C ILE A 28 7.18 4.51 -5.15
N TRP A 29 5.99 4.10 -4.69
CA TRP A 29 5.83 3.13 -3.59
C TRP A 29 6.46 1.75 -3.83
N TRP A 30 6.64 1.35 -5.10
CA TRP A 30 7.39 0.14 -5.45
C TRP A 30 8.91 0.29 -5.33
N SER A 31 9.39 1.51 -5.18
CA SER A 31 10.79 1.90 -5.04
C SER A 31 11.09 2.44 -3.64
N GLY A 32 10.30 2.04 -2.64
CA GLY A 32 10.36 2.54 -1.27
C GLY A 32 10.48 1.42 -0.24
N SER A 33 11.19 0.34 -0.57
CA SER A 33 11.46 -0.75 0.37
C SER A 33 12.89 -0.69 0.90
N GLU A 34 13.12 -1.33 2.03
CA GLU A 34 14.44 -1.51 2.64
C GLU A 34 15.40 -2.23 1.66
N ASN A 35 14.88 -3.15 0.84
CA ASN A 35 15.65 -3.86 -0.19
C ASN A 35 16.21 -2.93 -1.28
N ASP A 36 15.61 -1.76 -1.48
CA ASP A 36 16.04 -0.79 -2.49
C ASP A 36 17.19 0.10 -1.97
N VAL A 37 17.25 0.35 -0.68
CA VAL A 37 18.14 1.35 -0.06
C VAL A 37 19.29 0.73 0.74
N LEU A 38 19.05 -0.42 1.40
CA LEU A 38 20.08 -1.09 2.19
C LEU A 38 21.34 -1.45 1.38
N PRO A 39 21.25 -1.94 0.13
CA PRO A 39 22.45 -2.26 -0.65
C PRO A 39 23.30 -1.03 -1.02
N VAL A 40 22.70 0.18 -1.01
CA VAL A 40 23.38 1.44 -1.34
C VAL A 40 24.10 2.03 -0.12
N GLY A 41 23.65 1.70 1.09
CA GLY A 41 24.23 2.20 2.34
C GLY A 41 24.02 3.71 2.52
N GLU A 42 25.04 4.42 3.02
CA GLU A 42 24.99 5.86 3.29
C GLU A 42 24.62 6.71 2.06
N GLY A 43 24.88 6.20 0.83
CA GLY A 43 24.53 6.91 -0.40
C GLY A 43 23.01 7.06 -0.63
N ALA A 44 22.18 6.30 0.10
CA ALA A 44 20.72 6.40 0.07
C ALA A 44 20.16 7.29 1.18
N ASP A 45 20.99 7.84 2.07
CA ASP A 45 20.52 8.68 3.19
C ASP A 45 19.76 9.91 2.68
N GLY A 46 18.52 10.10 3.10
CA GLY A 46 17.63 11.16 2.62
C GLY A 46 16.83 10.81 1.36
N TYR A 47 17.03 9.63 0.75
CA TYR A 47 16.21 9.16 -0.37
C TYR A 47 14.73 9.15 0.00
N THR A 48 13.88 9.63 -0.91
CA THR A 48 12.45 9.79 -0.67
C THR A 48 11.64 8.87 -1.58
N ALA A 49 10.56 8.30 -1.07
CA ALA A 49 9.61 7.54 -1.88
C ALA A 49 8.16 7.83 -1.47
N LEU A 50 7.23 7.66 -2.40
CA LEU A 50 5.81 7.63 -2.09
C LEU A 50 5.48 6.39 -1.24
N THR A 51 4.54 6.49 -0.31
CA THR A 51 3.92 5.35 0.38
C THR A 51 2.43 5.61 0.55
N PHE A 52 1.62 4.55 0.60
CA PHE A 52 0.19 4.64 0.89
C PHE A 52 -0.18 3.98 2.23
N HIS A 53 0.84 3.60 3.00
CA HIS A 53 0.69 3.00 4.31
C HIS A 53 1.71 3.54 5.31
N GLY A 54 1.45 3.32 6.59
CA GLY A 54 2.34 3.65 7.70
C GLY A 54 3.68 2.94 7.65
N VAL A 55 4.64 3.44 8.44
CA VAL A 55 6.04 2.97 8.47
C VAL A 55 6.41 2.43 9.84
N GLY A 56 7.34 1.47 9.86
CA GLY A 56 7.81 0.84 11.09
C GLY A 56 6.75 -0.03 11.78
N THR A 57 6.95 -0.27 13.07
CA THR A 57 6.20 -1.26 13.87
C THR A 57 5.41 -0.63 15.02
N ASN A 58 5.35 0.70 15.11
CA ASN A 58 4.68 1.38 16.22
C ASN A 58 3.15 1.42 16.05
N TYR A 59 2.54 0.24 15.86
CA TYR A 59 1.10 0.03 15.75
C TYR A 59 0.71 -1.20 16.58
N PRO A 60 -0.44 -1.18 17.30
CA PRO A 60 -0.89 -2.29 18.12
C PRO A 60 -0.92 -3.65 17.40
N VAL A 61 -1.21 -3.67 16.10
CA VAL A 61 -1.23 -4.93 15.33
C VAL A 61 0.12 -5.66 15.33
N TYR A 62 1.26 -4.97 15.45
CA TYR A 62 2.56 -5.63 15.49
C TYR A 62 2.82 -6.34 16.82
N ASP A 63 2.26 -5.85 17.92
CA ASP A 63 2.27 -6.55 19.20
C ASP A 63 1.44 -7.84 19.11
N ASP A 64 0.25 -7.77 18.47
CA ASP A 64 -0.58 -8.94 18.22
C ASP A 64 0.12 -9.96 17.29
N ILE A 65 0.79 -9.50 16.23
CA ILE A 65 1.58 -10.36 15.35
C ILE A 65 2.68 -11.06 16.17
N GLN A 66 3.34 -10.33 17.06
CA GLN A 66 4.37 -10.89 17.92
C GLN A 66 3.81 -11.94 18.88
N GLU A 67 2.66 -11.69 19.52
CA GLU A 67 2.04 -12.62 20.47
C GLU A 67 1.44 -13.86 19.79
N TYR A 68 0.61 -13.64 18.76
CA TYR A 68 -0.23 -14.68 18.19
C TYR A 68 0.44 -15.46 17.07
N VAL A 69 1.47 -14.89 16.41
CA VAL A 69 2.13 -15.52 15.27
C VAL A 69 3.59 -15.85 15.59
N VAL A 70 4.41 -14.84 15.88
CA VAL A 70 5.87 -15.01 16.03
C VAL A 70 6.20 -15.81 17.28
N GLY A 71 5.68 -15.40 18.44
CA GLY A 71 5.91 -16.04 19.73
C GLY A 71 5.41 -17.48 19.79
N ARG A 72 4.52 -17.87 18.87
CA ARG A 72 4.01 -19.25 18.71
C ARG A 72 4.76 -20.06 17.66
N GLY A 73 5.78 -19.49 17.00
CA GLY A 73 6.55 -20.16 15.95
C GLY A 73 5.76 -20.38 14.65
N LEU A 74 4.75 -19.54 14.39
CA LEU A 74 3.88 -19.63 13.22
C LEU A 74 4.26 -18.63 12.11
N ALA A 75 5.33 -17.86 12.31
CA ALA A 75 5.82 -16.93 11.30
C ALA A 75 6.30 -17.68 10.05
N ALA A 76 5.92 -17.18 8.87
CA ALA A 76 6.42 -17.68 7.61
C ALA A 76 7.82 -17.13 7.31
N GLY A 77 8.64 -17.92 6.59
CA GLY A 77 9.99 -17.51 6.21
C GLY A 77 10.95 -17.41 7.40
N ALA A 78 11.93 -16.52 7.30
CA ALA A 78 12.93 -16.31 8.36
C ALA A 78 12.40 -15.48 9.54
N GLY A 79 11.22 -14.85 9.42
CA GLY A 79 10.62 -14.01 10.46
C GLY A 79 11.32 -12.66 10.68
N ASP A 80 12.29 -12.31 9.83
CA ASP A 80 13.14 -11.11 9.95
C ASP A 80 12.62 -9.90 9.17
N GLN A 81 11.48 -10.03 8.49
CA GLN A 81 10.89 -8.97 7.66
C GLN A 81 9.78 -8.18 8.37
N ILE A 82 9.46 -8.51 9.61
CA ILE A 82 8.31 -7.91 10.31
C ILE A 82 8.51 -6.40 10.46
N GLY A 83 7.54 -5.63 9.98
CA GLY A 83 7.58 -4.16 10.02
C GLY A 83 8.26 -3.50 8.83
N SER A 84 8.93 -4.27 7.96
CA SER A 84 9.46 -3.72 6.71
C SER A 84 8.33 -3.17 5.85
N ALA A 85 8.63 -2.19 4.99
CA ALA A 85 7.61 -1.57 4.13
C ALA A 85 6.82 -2.62 3.31
N VAL A 86 7.51 -3.66 2.81
CA VAL A 86 6.88 -4.73 2.02
C VAL A 86 6.05 -5.68 2.89
N TYR A 87 6.50 -6.00 4.10
CA TYR A 87 5.72 -6.82 5.04
C TYR A 87 4.43 -6.11 5.42
N SER A 88 4.55 -4.83 5.80
CA SER A 88 3.44 -3.96 6.19
C SER A 88 2.42 -3.82 5.07
N ARG A 89 2.88 -3.72 3.81
CA ARG A 89 2.02 -3.73 2.62
C ARG A 89 1.27 -5.04 2.43
N GLY A 90 1.95 -6.18 2.61
CA GLY A 90 1.33 -7.50 2.50
C GLY A 90 0.27 -7.72 3.57
N MET A 91 0.58 -7.34 4.82
CA MET A 91 -0.36 -7.35 5.94
C MET A 91 -1.56 -6.46 5.66
N TYR A 92 -1.33 -5.23 5.17
CA TYR A 92 -2.39 -4.30 4.81
C TYR A 92 -3.31 -4.85 3.72
N ALA A 93 -2.76 -5.42 2.65
CA ALA A 93 -3.56 -6.05 1.59
C ALA A 93 -4.39 -7.23 2.11
N ALA A 94 -3.84 -8.05 3.01
CA ALA A 94 -4.57 -9.14 3.65
C ALA A 94 -5.71 -8.61 4.54
N MET A 95 -5.47 -7.55 5.30
CA MET A 95 -6.49 -6.89 6.12
C MET A 95 -7.65 -6.37 5.25
N LEU A 96 -7.35 -5.69 4.13
CA LEU A 96 -8.39 -5.22 3.20
C LEU A 96 -9.22 -6.38 2.61
N ALA A 97 -8.58 -7.49 2.27
CA ALA A 97 -9.29 -8.67 1.76
C ALA A 97 -10.22 -9.29 2.81
N VAL A 98 -9.79 -9.33 4.08
CA VAL A 98 -10.61 -9.83 5.21
C VAL A 98 -11.78 -8.88 5.47
N GLU A 99 -11.57 -7.57 5.44
CA GLU A 99 -12.63 -6.59 5.64
C GLU A 99 -13.66 -6.62 4.49
N ALA A 100 -13.22 -6.77 3.24
CA ALA A 100 -14.14 -6.98 2.13
C ALA A 100 -14.97 -8.27 2.27
N ALA A 101 -14.36 -9.35 2.77
CA ALA A 101 -15.08 -10.60 3.03
C ALA A 101 -16.08 -10.46 4.18
N ARG A 102 -15.74 -9.69 5.23
CA ARG A 102 -16.67 -9.35 6.32
C ARG A 102 -17.87 -8.57 5.77
N THR A 103 -17.63 -7.52 4.99
CA THR A 103 -18.70 -6.74 4.34
C THR A 103 -19.56 -7.63 3.43
N ALA A 104 -18.96 -8.53 2.65
CA ALA A 104 -19.70 -9.49 1.83
C ALA A 104 -20.60 -10.41 2.66
N GLN A 105 -20.11 -10.94 3.77
CA GLN A 105 -20.90 -11.79 4.68
C GLN A 105 -22.07 -11.04 5.31
N GLU A 106 -21.87 -9.77 5.70
CA GLU A 106 -22.91 -8.90 6.22
C GLU A 106 -24.00 -8.63 5.19
N LEU A 107 -23.62 -8.31 3.94
CA LEU A 107 -24.55 -8.09 2.83
C LEU A 107 -25.32 -9.36 2.44
N ALA A 108 -24.65 -10.51 2.43
CA ALA A 108 -25.23 -11.79 2.04
C ALA A 108 -26.09 -12.41 3.17
N GLY A 109 -25.82 -12.06 4.44
CA GLY A 109 -26.48 -12.63 5.61
C GLY A 109 -26.05 -14.07 5.92
N HIS A 110 -24.95 -14.56 5.33
CA HIS A 110 -24.40 -15.90 5.57
C HIS A 110 -22.88 -15.92 5.44
N ALA A 111 -22.24 -16.90 6.07
CA ALA A 111 -20.78 -16.97 6.15
C ALA A 111 -20.10 -17.45 4.84
N GLN A 112 -20.77 -18.33 4.09
CA GLN A 112 -20.19 -19.00 2.92
C GLN A 112 -20.51 -18.23 1.65
N ILE A 113 -19.83 -17.10 1.47
CA ILE A 113 -20.01 -16.20 0.33
C ILE A 113 -19.58 -16.84 -1.00
N THR A 114 -20.29 -16.49 -2.06
CA THR A 114 -19.96 -16.77 -3.46
C THR A 114 -19.01 -15.70 -4.01
N PRO A 115 -18.35 -15.94 -5.17
CA PRO A 115 -17.52 -14.92 -5.81
C PRO A 115 -18.28 -13.61 -6.14
N ALA A 116 -19.57 -13.70 -6.50
CA ALA A 116 -20.39 -12.53 -6.78
C ALA A 116 -20.68 -11.70 -5.52
N GLU A 117 -20.92 -12.37 -4.38
CA GLU A 117 -21.09 -11.71 -3.08
C GLU A 117 -19.77 -11.10 -2.60
N MET A 118 -18.62 -11.77 -2.84
CA MET A 118 -17.31 -11.19 -2.54
C MET A 118 -17.07 -9.90 -3.33
N ARG A 119 -17.39 -9.88 -4.63
CA ARG A 119 -17.32 -8.67 -5.45
C ARG A 119 -18.19 -7.56 -4.86
N ALA A 120 -19.45 -7.87 -4.49
CA ALA A 120 -20.34 -6.90 -3.88
C ALA A 120 -19.78 -6.35 -2.55
N GLY A 121 -19.13 -7.19 -1.73
CA GLY A 121 -18.44 -6.75 -0.51
C GLY A 121 -17.24 -5.84 -0.80
N MET A 122 -16.44 -6.14 -1.82
CA MET A 122 -15.36 -5.26 -2.27
C MET A 122 -15.92 -3.91 -2.76
N GLU A 123 -16.97 -3.92 -3.58
CA GLU A 123 -17.64 -2.71 -4.12
C GLU A 123 -18.36 -1.88 -3.04
N ALA A 124 -18.55 -2.42 -1.83
CA ALA A 124 -19.14 -1.73 -0.68
C ALA A 124 -18.14 -1.47 0.45
N LEU A 125 -16.85 -1.75 0.23
CA LEU A 125 -15.82 -1.63 1.25
C LEU A 125 -15.64 -0.17 1.69
N SER A 126 -15.69 0.06 3.00
CA SER A 126 -15.44 1.35 3.63
C SER A 126 -14.39 1.19 4.73
N ILE A 127 -13.25 1.85 4.57
CA ILE A 127 -12.18 1.85 5.56
C ILE A 127 -12.07 3.27 6.13
N THR A 128 -12.61 3.45 7.33
CA THR A 128 -12.55 4.71 8.08
C THR A 128 -11.35 4.72 9.03
N GLU A 129 -10.95 5.90 9.52
CA GLU A 129 -9.92 6.01 10.55
C GLU A 129 -10.34 5.31 11.87
N GLU A 130 -11.63 5.37 12.21
CA GLU A 130 -12.18 4.61 13.34
C GLU A 130 -11.95 3.11 13.15
N ARG A 131 -12.25 2.59 11.96
CA ARG A 131 -12.06 1.17 11.65
C ARG A 131 -10.59 0.77 11.64
N LEU A 132 -9.70 1.60 11.12
CA LEU A 132 -8.25 1.39 11.19
C LEU A 132 -7.77 1.34 12.64
N THR A 133 -8.25 2.24 13.49
CA THR A 133 -7.92 2.25 14.93
C THR A 133 -8.40 0.98 15.62
N GLU A 134 -9.62 0.53 15.36
CA GLU A 134 -10.15 -0.75 15.89
C GLU A 134 -9.31 -1.97 15.46
N LEU A 135 -8.74 -1.91 14.25
CA LEU A 135 -7.87 -2.95 13.69
C LEU A 135 -6.40 -2.82 14.16
N GLY A 136 -6.11 -1.91 15.09
CA GLY A 136 -4.77 -1.71 15.63
C GLY A 136 -3.81 -1.01 14.66
N LEU A 137 -4.34 -0.20 13.74
CA LEU A 137 -3.64 0.50 12.67
C LEU A 137 -3.99 2.00 12.59
N PRO A 138 -3.98 2.77 13.71
CA PRO A 138 -4.36 4.18 13.69
C PRO A 138 -3.48 5.01 12.73
N ASN A 139 -4.08 5.85 11.88
CA ASN A 139 -3.43 6.67 10.86
C ASN A 139 -2.54 5.87 9.88
N PHE A 140 -2.76 4.56 9.74
CA PHE A 140 -1.90 3.73 8.92
C PHE A 140 -2.15 3.91 7.42
N SER A 141 -3.35 4.30 7.00
CA SER A 141 -3.65 4.59 5.59
C SER A 141 -4.70 5.69 5.48
N ALA A 142 -4.77 6.38 4.34
CA ALA A 142 -5.85 7.32 4.09
C ALA A 142 -7.20 6.59 4.17
N PRO A 143 -8.23 7.16 4.82
CA PRO A 143 -9.58 6.63 4.76
C PRO A 143 -10.09 6.60 3.32
N PHE A 144 -10.82 5.55 2.95
CA PHE A 144 -11.39 5.43 1.61
C PHE A 144 -12.67 4.61 1.58
N ASN A 145 -13.41 4.78 0.50
CA ASN A 145 -14.55 3.95 0.14
C ASN A 145 -14.33 3.41 -1.27
N VAL A 146 -14.81 2.21 -1.50
CA VAL A 146 -14.88 1.58 -2.82
C VAL A 146 -16.31 1.69 -3.33
N SER A 147 -16.47 1.75 -4.64
CA SER A 147 -17.74 1.64 -5.34
C SER A 147 -17.55 0.87 -6.64
N CYS A 148 -18.65 0.45 -7.30
CA CYS A 148 -18.60 -0.12 -8.64
C CYS A 148 -17.81 0.76 -9.63
N GLU A 149 -17.94 2.08 -9.52
CA GLU A 149 -17.25 3.04 -10.39
C GLU A 149 -15.80 3.30 -9.97
N ASN A 150 -15.44 3.07 -8.71
CA ASN A 150 -14.12 3.34 -8.17
C ASN A 150 -13.57 2.19 -7.33
N HIS A 151 -12.82 1.30 -7.98
CA HIS A 151 -12.08 0.21 -7.34
C HIS A 151 -10.72 0.64 -6.73
N GLY A 152 -10.32 1.90 -6.90
CA GLY A 152 -9.00 2.40 -6.50
C GLY A 152 -8.95 3.16 -5.17
N GLY A 153 -10.11 3.40 -4.53
CA GLY A 153 -10.19 4.22 -3.31
C GLY A 153 -9.84 5.69 -3.54
N SER A 154 -9.23 6.34 -2.54
CA SER A 154 -8.86 7.76 -2.58
C SER A 154 -7.70 8.03 -3.54
N GLY A 155 -6.75 7.11 -3.66
CA GLY A 155 -5.51 7.31 -4.41
C GLY A 155 -4.50 8.25 -3.72
N ALA A 156 -4.71 8.55 -2.44
CA ALA A 156 -3.81 9.39 -1.65
C ALA A 156 -2.51 8.66 -1.29
N ALA A 157 -1.42 9.41 -1.17
CA ALA A 157 -0.10 8.92 -0.75
C ALA A 157 0.61 9.92 0.18
N MET A 158 1.61 9.47 0.90
CA MET A 158 2.54 10.29 1.68
C MET A 158 3.94 10.16 1.09
N LEU A 159 4.83 11.09 1.42
CA LEU A 159 6.27 10.89 1.23
C LEU A 159 6.88 10.29 2.50
N GLN A 160 7.67 9.25 2.31
CA GLN A 160 8.58 8.70 3.31
C GLN A 160 10.02 8.97 2.91
N GLN A 161 10.88 9.26 3.90
CA GLN A 161 12.30 9.49 3.72
C GLN A 161 13.12 8.47 4.49
N TRP A 162 14.17 7.94 3.84
CA TRP A 162 15.08 6.97 4.41
C TRP A 162 16.14 7.64 5.27
N ASP A 163 16.36 7.09 6.47
CA ASP A 163 17.48 7.40 7.36
C ASP A 163 18.44 6.22 7.35
N ALA A 164 19.65 6.42 6.82
CA ALA A 164 20.64 5.35 6.68
C ALA A 164 21.35 5.02 8.02
N GLU A 165 21.36 5.94 8.97
CA GLU A 165 21.94 5.73 10.30
C GLU A 165 21.06 4.80 11.13
N THR A 166 19.75 5.07 11.16
CA THR A 166 18.79 4.26 11.92
C THR A 166 18.21 3.10 11.11
N GLN A 167 18.41 3.09 9.79
CA GLN A 167 17.83 2.14 8.85
C GLN A 167 16.30 2.10 8.93
N THR A 168 15.69 3.29 9.00
CA THR A 168 14.23 3.43 9.10
C THR A 168 13.66 4.39 8.07
N TRP A 169 12.39 4.18 7.74
CA TRP A 169 11.58 5.12 6.97
C TRP A 169 10.83 6.06 7.90
N ASN A 170 10.82 7.36 7.57
CA ASN A 170 10.10 8.40 8.30
C ASN A 170 9.08 9.06 7.38
N LEU A 171 7.84 9.22 7.83
CA LEU A 171 6.83 10.00 7.09
C LEU A 171 7.17 11.49 7.22
N ILE A 172 7.28 12.18 6.08
CA ILE A 172 7.70 13.59 6.02
C ILE A 172 6.61 14.52 5.48
N THR A 173 5.45 13.99 5.11
CA THR A 173 4.27 14.76 4.70
C THR A 173 3.00 14.16 5.28
N ASP A 174 1.94 14.98 5.31
CA ASP A 174 0.57 14.47 5.38
C ASP A 174 0.17 13.77 4.06
N TRP A 175 -1.08 13.32 3.97
CA TRP A 175 -1.67 12.77 2.76
C TRP A 175 -1.70 13.79 1.63
N ILE A 176 -1.23 13.36 0.47
CA ILE A 176 -1.21 14.09 -0.79
C ILE A 176 -2.22 13.41 -1.72
N ASP A 177 -3.25 14.15 -2.11
CA ASP A 177 -4.25 13.68 -3.06
C ASP A 177 -3.77 13.82 -4.51
N ALA A 178 -4.14 12.83 -5.32
CA ALA A 178 -3.97 12.91 -6.77
C ALA A 178 -5.10 13.72 -7.40
N ASP A 179 -4.88 14.26 -8.61
CA ASP A 179 -5.94 14.86 -9.42
C ASP A 179 -6.87 13.76 -9.96
N ARG A 180 -7.88 13.42 -9.16
CA ARG A 180 -8.81 12.32 -9.44
C ARG A 180 -9.75 12.61 -10.60
N GLU A 181 -10.03 13.88 -10.89
CA GLU A 181 -10.86 14.27 -12.03
C GLU A 181 -10.10 13.95 -13.32
N LEU A 182 -8.88 14.47 -13.45
CA LEU A 182 -8.03 14.23 -14.62
C LEU A 182 -7.70 12.74 -14.79
N ILE A 183 -7.33 12.04 -13.71
CA ILE A 183 -7.01 10.61 -13.76
C ILE A 183 -8.26 9.79 -14.08
N GLY A 184 -9.42 10.21 -13.57
CA GLY A 184 -10.70 9.55 -13.83
C GLY A 184 -11.08 9.58 -15.31
N GLU A 185 -10.90 10.71 -15.99
CA GLU A 185 -11.14 10.82 -17.42
C GLU A 185 -10.29 9.83 -18.24
N LEU A 186 -8.99 9.77 -17.94
CA LEU A 186 -8.07 8.84 -18.62
C LEU A 186 -8.43 7.38 -18.34
N ALA A 187 -8.78 7.05 -17.09
CA ALA A 187 -9.19 5.70 -16.71
C ALA A 187 -10.50 5.28 -17.39
N MET A 188 -11.45 6.20 -17.56
CA MET A 188 -12.71 5.95 -18.28
C MET A 188 -12.47 5.73 -19.77
N GLU A 189 -11.60 6.51 -20.40
CA GLU A 189 -11.23 6.33 -21.81
C GLU A 189 -10.61 4.94 -22.04
N ASP A 190 -9.59 4.59 -21.27
CA ASP A 190 -8.87 3.31 -21.40
C ASP A 190 -9.77 2.11 -21.09
N SER A 191 -10.60 2.19 -20.04
CA SER A 191 -11.51 1.10 -19.67
C SER A 191 -12.64 0.91 -20.67
N ALA A 192 -13.17 1.99 -21.25
CA ALA A 192 -14.18 1.92 -22.31
C ALA A 192 -13.60 1.31 -23.60
N ALA A 193 -12.37 1.68 -23.97
CA ALA A 193 -11.67 1.11 -25.12
C ALA A 193 -11.45 -0.41 -24.93
N TYR A 194 -10.95 -0.81 -23.76
CA TYR A 194 -10.77 -2.22 -23.41
C TYR A 194 -12.10 -2.99 -23.44
N ALA A 195 -13.17 -2.42 -22.89
CA ALA A 195 -14.50 -3.03 -22.88
C ALA A 195 -15.05 -3.25 -24.29
N ALA A 196 -14.89 -2.26 -25.18
CA ALA A 196 -15.30 -2.35 -26.58
C ALA A 196 -14.52 -3.44 -27.33
N GLU A 197 -13.20 -3.50 -27.16
CA GLU A 197 -12.34 -4.54 -27.78
C GLU A 197 -12.74 -5.95 -27.33
N ASN A 198 -13.10 -6.10 -26.05
CA ASN A 198 -13.37 -7.40 -25.44
C ASN A 198 -14.87 -7.77 -25.38
N ASN A 199 -15.76 -6.95 -25.97
CA ASN A 199 -17.21 -7.14 -25.94
C ASN A 199 -17.78 -7.24 -24.50
N ILE A 200 -17.24 -6.45 -23.58
CA ILE A 200 -17.66 -6.40 -22.18
C ILE A 200 -18.67 -5.25 -22.02
N PRO A 201 -19.91 -5.51 -21.59
CA PRO A 201 -20.84 -4.43 -21.29
C PRO A 201 -20.45 -3.72 -19.98
N PRO A 202 -20.66 -2.39 -19.87
CA PRO A 202 -20.57 -1.67 -18.59
C PRO A 202 -21.48 -2.31 -17.54
N GLN A 203 -21.00 -2.38 -16.29
CA GLN A 203 -21.67 -3.10 -15.21
C GLN A 203 -22.22 -2.19 -14.09
N CYS A 204 -21.77 -0.94 -14.03
CA CYS A 204 -22.28 0.07 -13.11
C CYS A 204 -23.43 0.85 -13.78
N ASN A 205 -24.35 1.37 -12.97
CA ASN A 205 -25.58 2.03 -13.44
C ASN A 205 -25.33 3.35 -14.17
#